data_AF-A0A537YKG0-F1
#
_entry.id   AF-A0A537YKG0-F1
#
_cell.length_a   1.000
_cell.length_b   1.000
_cell.length_c   1.000
_cell.angle_alpha   90.00
_cell.angle_beta   90.00
_cell.angle_gamma   90.00
#
_symmetry.space_group_name_H-M   'P 1'
#
loop_
_entity.id
_entity.type
_entity.pdbx_description
1 polymer ?
#
loop_
_entity_poly.entity_id
_entity_poly.type
_entity_poly.pdbx_seq_one_letter_code
_entity_poly.pdbx_strand_id
1 'polypeptide(L)'
;YPTASWGDVAVIGWLIDGAALVTQRALLDSSYAPYVRAMRRICAEESLHLRHGEDLMLELVSGTDAQRAMFQDAVNRWWRPIMHFYGPPSNPEKDVLLYWGIKTKSNEELRFEFFDTYVPKLWDVGISAPDPALRKTVDGWEWGASDWVNWDEFWQVVKGNGPMTETRLSWRRAVWNNHAWLRDVFSGVPRAVA
;
A
#
# COMPACT_ATOMS: atom_id res chain seq x y z
N TYR A 1 0.00 -10.73 1.48
CA TYR A 1 0.63 -11.11 2.74
C TYR A 1 -0.44 -11.44 3.79
N PRO A 2 -0.16 -12.33 4.76
CA PRO A 2 -1.10 -12.70 5.83
C PRO A 2 -1.13 -11.62 6.94
N THR A 3 -2.23 -11.57 7.68
CA THR A 3 -2.42 -10.70 8.85
C THR A 3 -2.45 -11.55 10.11
N ALA A 4 -1.35 -11.57 10.87
CA ALA A 4 -1.16 -12.53 11.97
C ALA A 4 -1.53 -11.97 13.36
N SER A 5 -1.49 -10.65 13.53
CA SER A 5 -1.76 -9.96 14.81
C SER A 5 -2.54 -8.67 14.59
N TRP A 6 -2.93 -8.01 15.69
CA TRP A 6 -3.53 -6.68 15.61
C TRP A 6 -2.53 -5.60 15.14
N GLY A 7 -1.23 -5.80 15.38
CA GLY A 7 -0.19 -4.94 14.82
C GLY A 7 -0.22 -4.89 13.28
N ASP A 8 -0.56 -6.01 12.63
CA ASP A 8 -0.74 -6.05 11.17
C ASP A 8 -1.87 -5.14 10.69
N VAL A 9 -2.97 -5.08 11.45
CA VAL A 9 -4.12 -4.25 11.12
C VAL A 9 -3.74 -2.77 11.22
N ALA A 10 -3.02 -2.38 12.26
CA ALA A 10 -2.50 -1.02 12.41
C ALA A 10 -1.51 -0.66 11.29
N VAL A 11 -0.59 -1.57 10.93
CA VAL A 11 0.35 -1.35 9.81
C VAL A 11 -0.37 -1.21 8.48
N ILE A 12 -1.41 -2.03 8.22
CA ILE A 12 -2.21 -1.90 7.00
C ILE A 12 -2.90 -0.53 6.96
N GLY A 13 -3.66 -0.20 8.01
CA GLY A 13 -4.44 1.04 8.06
C GLY A 13 -3.58 2.32 8.08
N TRP A 14 -2.31 2.22 8.47
CA TRP A 14 -1.43 3.39 8.54
C TRP A 14 -0.37 3.43 7.43
N LEU A 15 0.48 2.40 7.32
CA LEU A 15 1.61 2.41 6.39
C LEU A 15 1.21 1.95 4.99
N ILE A 16 0.36 0.92 4.86
CA ILE A 16 -0.11 0.47 3.53
C ILE A 16 -1.09 1.49 2.94
N ASP A 17 -2.09 1.94 3.72
CA ASP A 17 -3.00 3.00 3.27
C ASP A 17 -2.24 4.32 3.05
N GLY A 18 -1.22 4.60 3.86
CA GLY A 18 -0.33 5.72 3.65
C GLY A 18 0.43 5.65 2.32
N ALA A 19 0.93 4.47 1.96
CA ALA A 19 1.55 4.23 0.67
C ALA A 19 0.55 4.34 -0.49
N ALA A 20 -0.66 3.79 -0.31
CA ALA A 20 -1.75 3.93 -1.26
C ALA A 20 -2.09 5.41 -1.49
N LEU A 21 -2.24 6.20 -0.43
CA LEU A 21 -2.57 7.62 -0.53
C LEU A 21 -1.48 8.42 -1.27
N VAL A 22 -0.20 8.13 -1.05
CA VAL A 22 0.90 8.76 -1.82
C VAL A 22 0.74 8.48 -3.32
N THR A 23 0.54 7.21 -3.69
CA THR A 23 0.35 6.83 -5.11
C THR A 23 -0.93 7.40 -5.72
N GLN A 24 -2.05 7.36 -4.99
CA GLN A 24 -3.35 7.85 -5.45
C GLN A 24 -3.38 9.37 -5.58
N ARG A 25 -2.73 10.09 -4.67
CA ARG A 25 -2.65 11.55 -4.73
C ARG A 25 -1.87 12.01 -5.96
N ALA A 26 -0.80 11.32 -6.33
CA ALA A 26 -0.05 11.63 -7.56
C ALA A 26 -0.92 11.49 -8.82
N LEU A 27 -1.91 10.59 -8.81
CA LEU A 27 -2.85 10.40 -9.92
C LEU A 27 -3.90 11.51 -10.05
N LEU A 28 -3.98 12.44 -9.10
CA LEU A 28 -4.80 13.65 -9.26
C LEU A 28 -4.29 14.56 -10.39
N ASP A 29 -3.01 14.42 -10.73
CA ASP A 29 -2.34 15.14 -11.80
C ASP A 29 -2.31 14.34 -13.13
N SER A 30 -2.99 13.18 -13.17
CA SER A 30 -3.04 12.32 -14.35
C SER A 30 -3.69 13.02 -15.56
N SER A 31 -3.19 12.73 -16.76
CA SER A 31 -3.73 13.23 -18.02
C SER A 31 -5.15 12.72 -18.34
N TYR A 32 -5.59 11.63 -17.71
CA TYR A 32 -6.90 11.03 -17.94
C TYR A 32 -7.95 11.49 -16.92
N ALA A 33 -8.77 12.48 -17.32
CA ALA A 33 -9.71 13.15 -16.43
C ALA A 33 -10.73 12.26 -15.68
N PRO A 34 -11.28 11.16 -16.27
CA PRO A 34 -12.13 10.24 -15.50
C PRO A 34 -11.41 9.61 -14.31
N TYR A 35 -10.11 9.32 -14.43
CA TYR A 35 -9.32 8.78 -13.34
C TYR A 35 -9.13 9.81 -12.24
N VAL A 36 -8.77 11.05 -12.62
CA VAL A 36 -8.64 12.18 -11.68
C VAL A 36 -9.93 12.39 -10.87
N ARG A 37 -11.10 12.34 -11.52
CA ARG A 37 -12.39 12.51 -10.83
C ARG A 37 -12.66 11.41 -9.81
N ALA A 38 -12.33 10.15 -10.12
CA ALA A 38 -12.44 9.05 -9.17
C ALA A 38 -11.45 9.22 -8.00
N MET A 39 -10.20 9.59 -8.29
CA MET A 39 -9.16 9.81 -7.28
C MET A 39 -9.51 10.95 -6.32
N ARG A 40 -10.16 12.04 -6.77
CA ARG A 40 -10.61 13.13 -5.89
C ARG A 40 -11.52 12.63 -4.78
N ARG A 41 -12.43 11.70 -5.09
CA ARG A 41 -13.34 11.11 -4.12
C ARG A 41 -12.61 10.09 -3.23
N ILE A 42 -11.85 9.18 -3.85
CA ILE A 42 -11.13 8.13 -3.13
C ILE A 42 -10.13 8.75 -2.13
N CYS A 43 -9.29 9.69 -2.55
CA CYS A 43 -8.32 10.33 -1.65
C CYS A 43 -8.99 11.04 -0.46
N ALA A 44 -10.18 11.62 -0.66
CA ALA A 44 -10.92 12.27 0.42
C ALA A 44 -11.42 11.24 1.45
N GLU A 45 -11.99 10.12 0.99
CA GLU A 45 -12.51 9.04 1.84
C GLU A 45 -11.36 8.29 2.55
N GLU A 46 -10.29 7.93 1.84
CA GLU A 46 -9.13 7.19 2.37
C GLU A 46 -8.37 7.98 3.44
N SER A 47 -8.42 9.32 3.41
CA SER A 47 -7.78 10.14 4.44
C SER A 47 -8.34 9.89 5.85
N LEU A 48 -9.62 9.48 5.95
CA LEU A 48 -10.25 9.10 7.23
C LEU A 48 -9.72 7.75 7.73
N HIS A 49 -9.59 6.77 6.83
CA HIS A 49 -9.05 5.45 7.16
C HIS A 49 -7.60 5.54 7.62
N LEU A 50 -6.80 6.37 6.94
CA LEU A 50 -5.42 6.64 7.34
C LEU A 50 -5.31 7.21 8.75
N ARG A 51 -6.21 8.14 9.14
CA ARG A 51 -6.25 8.69 10.51
C ARG A 51 -6.57 7.63 11.52
N HIS A 52 -7.55 6.78 11.23
CA HIS A 52 -7.88 5.65 12.10
C HIS A 52 -6.70 4.68 12.26
N GLY A 53 -5.96 4.38 11.19
CA GLY A 53 -4.74 3.58 11.26
C GLY A 53 -3.66 4.21 12.13
N GLU A 54 -3.47 5.53 12.04
CA GLU A 54 -2.54 6.28 12.89
C GLU A 54 -2.95 6.17 14.38
N ASP A 55 -4.25 6.30 14.69
CA ASP A 55 -4.75 6.13 16.07
C ASP A 55 -4.51 4.70 16.59
N LEU A 56 -4.75 3.67 15.78
CA LEU A 56 -4.48 2.27 16.15
C LEU A 56 -2.99 2.03 16.43
N MET A 57 -2.12 2.62 15.61
CA MET A 57 -0.69 2.56 15.82
C MET A 57 -0.30 3.25 17.12
N LEU A 58 -0.76 4.50 17.33
CA LEU A 58 -0.47 5.28 18.53
C LEU A 58 -0.87 4.52 19.80
N GLU A 59 -1.98 3.81 19.76
CA GLU A 59 -2.46 3.06 20.91
C GLU A 59 -1.67 1.77 21.18
N LEU A 60 -1.11 1.15 20.13
CA LEU A 60 -0.19 0.04 20.31
C LEU A 60 1.17 0.50 20.86
N VAL A 61 1.74 1.58 20.33
CA VAL A 61 3.07 2.05 20.73
C VAL A 61 3.08 2.76 22.08
N SER A 62 1.96 3.37 22.47
CA SER A 62 1.78 4.02 23.79
C SER A 62 1.30 3.05 24.88
N GLY A 63 0.98 1.81 24.50
CA GLY A 63 0.49 0.77 25.40
C GLY A 63 1.60 0.04 26.16
N THR A 64 1.35 -1.25 26.41
CA THR A 64 2.31 -2.17 27.05
C THR A 64 3.49 -2.50 26.13
N ASP A 65 4.59 -2.97 26.71
CA ASP A 65 5.76 -3.47 25.96
C ASP A 65 5.37 -4.56 24.95
N ALA A 66 4.40 -5.42 25.30
CA ALA A 66 3.88 -6.44 24.40
C ALA A 66 3.14 -5.86 23.19
N GLN A 67 2.37 -4.78 23.37
CA GLN A 67 1.68 -4.08 22.28
C GLN A 67 2.67 -3.34 21.38
N ARG A 68 3.66 -2.67 21.96
CA ARG A 68 4.75 -2.03 21.22
C ARG A 68 5.55 -3.06 20.40
N ALA A 69 5.92 -4.18 21.00
CA ALA A 69 6.62 -5.26 20.32
C ALA A 69 5.78 -5.88 19.19
N MET A 70 4.47 -6.03 19.39
CA MET A 70 3.54 -6.50 18.35
C MET A 70 3.54 -5.57 17.13
N PHE A 71 3.51 -4.25 17.35
CA PHE A 71 3.57 -3.30 16.24
C PHE A 71 4.94 -3.30 15.54
N GLN A 72 6.03 -3.36 16.29
CA GLN A 72 7.38 -3.47 15.73
C GLN A 72 7.54 -4.75 14.86
N ASP A 73 7.04 -5.90 15.34
CA ASP A 73 7.04 -7.15 14.56
C ASP A 73 6.22 -7.02 13.26
N ALA A 74 5.05 -6.37 13.34
CA ALA A 74 4.25 -6.10 12.16
C ALA A 74 5.00 -5.21 11.16
N VAL A 75 5.63 -4.12 11.59
CA VAL A 75 6.47 -3.27 10.72
C VAL A 75 7.58 -4.09 10.07
N ASN A 76 8.26 -4.94 10.83
CA ASN A 76 9.33 -5.79 10.31
C ASN A 76 8.87 -6.69 9.15
N ARG A 77 7.69 -7.30 9.28
CA ARG A 77 7.13 -8.20 8.26
C ARG A 77 6.55 -7.47 7.05
N TRP A 78 5.96 -6.28 7.28
CA TRP A 78 5.25 -5.53 6.24
C TRP A 78 6.13 -4.53 5.48
N TRP A 79 7.31 -4.19 5.99
CA TRP A 79 8.19 -3.22 5.33
C TRP A 79 8.55 -3.60 3.89
N ARG A 80 8.94 -4.86 3.63
CA ARG A 80 9.20 -5.35 2.26
C ARG A 80 7.96 -5.23 1.36
N PRO A 81 6.78 -5.74 1.76
CA PRO A 81 5.53 -5.50 1.03
C PRO A 81 5.25 -4.03 0.70
N ILE A 82 5.53 -3.11 1.63
CA ILE A 82 5.36 -1.67 1.40
C ILE A 82 6.35 -1.18 0.32
N MET A 83 7.61 -1.65 0.33
CA MET A 83 8.58 -1.27 -0.72
C MET A 83 8.21 -1.82 -2.09
N HIS A 84 7.67 -3.04 -2.13
CA HIS A 84 7.10 -3.67 -3.32
C HIS A 84 5.87 -2.95 -3.84
N PHE A 85 5.11 -2.26 -2.99
CA PHE A 85 3.88 -1.56 -3.35
C PHE A 85 4.12 -0.49 -4.44
N TYR A 86 5.24 0.23 -4.36
CA TYR A 86 5.63 1.22 -5.37
C TYR A 86 6.11 0.59 -6.69
N GLY A 87 6.45 -0.70 -6.68
CA GLY A 87 7.05 -1.41 -7.81
C GLY A 87 8.57 -1.23 -7.91
N PRO A 88 9.21 -1.94 -8.87
CA PRO A 88 10.66 -1.88 -9.10
C PRO A 88 11.08 -0.51 -9.63
N PRO A 89 12.40 -0.21 -9.68
CA PRO A 89 12.88 1.02 -10.25
C PRO A 89 12.31 1.34 -11.62
N SER A 90 11.75 2.55 -11.76
CA SER A 90 11.19 3.01 -13.02
C SER A 90 12.33 3.19 -14.04
N ASN A 91 12.06 2.83 -15.30
CA ASN A 91 12.88 3.25 -16.42
C ASN A 91 12.09 4.29 -17.22
N PRO A 92 12.32 5.61 -16.98
CA PRO A 92 11.52 6.66 -17.60
C PRO A 92 11.50 6.59 -19.13
N GLU A 93 12.59 6.14 -19.76
CA GLU A 93 12.67 6.01 -21.23
C GLU A 93 11.75 4.93 -21.80
N LYS A 94 11.34 3.96 -20.96
CA LYS A 94 10.49 2.82 -21.34
C LYS A 94 9.12 2.85 -20.68
N ASP A 95 8.85 3.80 -19.79
CA ASP A 95 7.59 3.91 -19.07
C ASP A 95 6.58 4.73 -19.88
N VAL A 96 5.75 4.03 -20.66
CA VAL A 96 4.72 4.65 -21.50
C VAL A 96 3.67 5.41 -20.68
N LEU A 97 3.46 5.02 -19.41
CA LEU A 97 2.50 5.69 -18.53
C LEU A 97 3.01 7.05 -18.08
N LEU A 98 4.33 7.17 -17.84
CA LEU A 98 4.98 8.46 -17.63
C LEU A 98 4.93 9.32 -18.91
N TYR A 99 5.23 8.73 -20.07
CA TYR A 99 5.19 9.45 -21.35
C TYR A 99 3.80 10.05 -21.65
N TRP A 100 2.73 9.29 -21.43
CA TRP A 100 1.36 9.77 -21.61
C TRP A 100 0.80 10.57 -20.43
N GLY A 101 1.58 10.77 -19.36
CA GLY A 101 1.14 11.47 -18.16
C GLY A 101 0.01 10.75 -17.41
N ILE A 102 -0.20 9.45 -17.65
CA ILE A 102 -1.15 8.64 -16.87
C ILE A 102 -0.63 8.49 -15.44
N LYS A 103 0.65 8.12 -15.33
CA LYS A 103 1.48 8.21 -14.12
C LYS A 103 2.27 9.52 -14.23
N THR A 104 2.41 10.24 -13.12
CA THR A 104 3.03 11.59 -13.11
C THR A 104 4.36 11.65 -12.37
N LYS A 105 4.68 10.62 -11.58
CA LYS A 105 5.91 10.48 -10.80
C LYS A 105 6.44 9.07 -10.93
N SER A 106 7.75 8.89 -10.94
CA SER A 106 8.41 7.58 -10.91
C SER A 106 8.11 6.81 -9.60
N ASN A 107 8.38 5.51 -9.61
CA ASN A 107 8.22 4.66 -8.44
C ASN A 107 9.15 5.11 -7.30
N GLU A 108 10.33 5.61 -7.63
CA GLU A 108 11.32 6.13 -6.69
C GLU A 108 10.84 7.41 -6.01
N GLU A 109 10.32 8.36 -6.79
CA GLU A 109 9.78 9.62 -6.25
C GLU A 109 8.64 9.36 -5.26
N LEU A 110 7.71 8.46 -5.61
CA LEU A 110 6.61 8.08 -4.73
C LEU A 110 7.11 7.38 -3.46
N ARG A 111 8.12 6.51 -3.58
CA ARG A 111 8.73 5.85 -2.42
C ARG A 111 9.40 6.86 -1.49
N PHE A 112 10.08 7.87 -2.03
CA PHE A 112 10.75 8.89 -1.24
C PHE A 112 9.77 9.85 -0.56
N GLU A 113 8.64 10.19 -1.20
CA GLU A 113 7.56 10.95 -0.55
C GLU A 113 6.97 10.20 0.64
N PHE A 114 6.86 8.87 0.54
CA PHE A 114 6.48 8.03 1.66
C PHE A 114 7.54 8.02 2.75
N PHE A 115 8.83 7.89 2.42
CA PHE A 115 9.88 7.97 3.43
C PHE A 115 9.89 9.32 4.15
N ASP A 116 9.79 10.43 3.41
CA ASP A 116 9.70 11.77 3.99
C ASP A 116 8.55 11.93 4.98
N THR A 117 7.45 11.22 4.74
CA THR A 117 6.25 11.32 5.58
C THR A 117 6.27 10.36 6.77
N TYR A 118 6.62 9.09 6.55
CA TYR A 118 6.36 8.01 7.51
C TYR A 118 7.60 7.52 8.26
N VAL A 119 8.80 7.64 7.69
CA VAL A 119 10.02 7.20 8.38
C VAL A 119 10.32 8.08 9.61
N PRO A 120 10.28 9.43 9.52
CA PRO A 120 10.40 10.28 10.70
C PRO A 120 9.35 9.95 11.76
N LYS A 121 8.08 9.75 11.36
CA LYS A 121 6.99 9.42 12.30
C LYS A 121 7.21 8.10 13.03
N LEU A 122 7.72 7.07 12.34
CA LEU A 122 8.09 5.80 12.97
C LEU A 122 9.21 6.01 13.99
N TRP A 123 10.24 6.77 13.62
CA TRP A 123 11.37 7.06 14.51
C TRP A 123 10.96 7.90 15.73
N ASP A 124 10.07 8.87 15.58
CA ASP A 124 9.55 9.71 16.67
C ASP A 124 8.85 8.88 17.75
N VAL A 125 8.21 7.77 17.37
CA VAL A 125 7.57 6.84 18.31
C VAL A 125 8.47 5.66 18.71
N GLY A 126 9.73 5.66 18.30
CA GLY A 126 10.72 4.62 18.64
C GLY A 126 10.50 3.28 17.95
N ILE A 127 9.92 3.27 16.75
CA ILE A 127 9.77 2.09 15.91
C ILE A 127 10.76 2.17 14.75
N SER A 128 11.50 1.10 14.50
CA SER A 128 12.48 1.03 13.42
C SER A 128 11.93 0.32 12.19
N ALA A 129 12.39 0.73 11.01
CA ALA A 129 12.22 -0.05 9.79
C ALA A 129 13.35 -1.10 9.68
N PRO A 130 13.09 -2.31 9.18
CA PRO A 130 14.10 -3.37 8.99
C PRO A 130 14.98 -3.11 7.76
N ASP A 131 15.55 -1.90 7.65
CA ASP A 131 16.50 -1.52 6.60
C ASP A 131 17.68 -0.78 7.23
N PRO A 132 18.83 -1.47 7.45
CA PRO A 132 20.01 -0.88 8.07
C PRO A 132 20.62 0.29 7.28
N ALA A 133 20.32 0.39 5.99
CA ALA A 133 20.82 1.46 5.14
C ALA A 133 19.96 2.72 5.21
N LEU A 134 18.73 2.61 5.73
CA LEU A 134 17.72 3.65 5.70
C LEU A 134 18.17 4.90 6.47
N ARG A 135 18.51 5.96 5.74
CA ARG A 135 18.87 7.25 6.33
C ARG A 135 18.58 8.40 5.35
N LYS A 136 18.28 9.56 5.92
CA LYS A 136 18.12 10.81 5.17
C LYS A 136 19.45 11.54 5.10
N THR A 137 19.96 11.79 3.90
CA THR A 137 21.19 12.55 3.62
C THR A 137 20.86 13.93 3.06
N VAL A 138 21.90 14.71 2.76
CA VAL A 138 21.76 15.98 2.04
C VAL A 138 21.27 15.80 0.60
N ASP A 139 21.53 14.63 0.00
CA ASP A 139 21.22 14.33 -1.40
C ASP A 139 19.92 13.53 -1.57
N GLY A 140 19.27 13.12 -0.47
CA GLY A 140 18.00 12.40 -0.49
C GLY A 140 17.94 11.23 0.49
N TRP A 141 17.18 10.20 0.14
CA TRP A 141 17.08 8.97 0.93
C TRP A 141 18.04 7.90 0.44
N GLU A 142 18.86 7.37 1.34
CA GLU A 142 19.60 6.12 1.12
C GLU A 142 18.79 4.99 1.76
N TRP A 143 18.56 3.91 1.02
CA TRP A 143 17.76 2.74 1.43
C TRP A 143 18.13 1.53 0.58
N GLY A 144 17.72 0.33 0.99
CA GLY A 144 17.77 -0.86 0.13
C GLY A 144 19.19 -1.32 -0.22
N ALA A 145 20.22 -0.97 0.56
CA ALA A 145 21.61 -1.36 0.28
C ALA A 145 21.94 -2.85 0.51
N SER A 146 20.94 -3.68 0.83
CA SER A 146 21.07 -5.14 0.91
C SER A 146 19.97 -5.82 0.09
N ASP A 147 20.19 -7.08 -0.28
CA ASP A 147 19.28 -7.89 -1.13
C ASP A 147 17.90 -8.17 -0.49
N TRP A 148 17.62 -7.60 0.68
CA TRP A 148 16.40 -7.80 1.45
C TRP A 148 15.14 -7.32 0.73
N VAL A 149 15.23 -6.38 -0.21
CA VAL A 149 14.06 -5.94 -0.99
C VAL A 149 13.53 -7.09 -1.86
N ASN A 150 14.41 -7.97 -2.35
CA ASN A 150 14.06 -9.19 -3.08
C ASN A 150 13.01 -8.96 -4.20
N TRP A 151 13.43 -8.41 -5.33
CA TRP A 151 12.56 -8.20 -6.49
C TRP A 151 12.08 -9.49 -7.15
N ASP A 152 12.76 -10.62 -6.93
CA ASP A 152 12.26 -11.93 -7.40
C ASP A 152 10.98 -12.32 -6.66
N GLU A 153 10.91 -12.11 -5.34
CA GLU A 153 9.67 -12.28 -4.58
C GLU A 153 8.56 -11.37 -5.11
N PHE A 154 8.85 -10.10 -5.39
CA PHE A 154 7.88 -9.17 -6.00
C PHE A 154 7.28 -9.79 -7.28
N TRP A 155 8.12 -10.27 -8.19
CA TRP A 155 7.64 -10.86 -9.44
C TRP A 155 6.88 -12.18 -9.24
N GLN A 156 7.23 -12.99 -8.23
CA GLN A 156 6.43 -14.16 -7.87
C GLN A 156 5.04 -13.76 -7.38
N VAL A 157 4.95 -12.75 -6.51
CA VAL A 157 3.66 -12.23 -6.02
C VAL A 157 2.81 -11.69 -7.16
N VAL A 158 3.37 -10.89 -8.07
CA VAL A 158 2.69 -10.35 -9.26
C VAL A 158 2.17 -11.45 -10.19
N LYS A 159 2.96 -12.52 -10.39
CA LYS A 159 2.55 -13.70 -11.18
C LYS A 159 1.49 -14.56 -10.50
N GLY A 160 1.13 -14.23 -9.27
CA GLY A 160 0.11 -14.91 -8.49
C GLY A 160 0.62 -16.04 -7.59
N ASN A 161 1.94 -16.14 -7.37
CA ASN A 161 2.58 -17.11 -6.49
C ASN A 161 2.91 -16.51 -5.11
N GLY A 162 2.14 -15.51 -4.67
CA GLY A 162 2.33 -14.86 -3.38
C GLY A 162 1.76 -15.68 -2.22
N PRO A 163 2.17 -15.38 -0.97
CA PRO A 163 1.88 -16.21 0.21
C PRO A 163 0.38 -16.37 0.53
N MET A 164 -0.47 -15.49 0.00
CA MET A 164 -1.93 -15.55 0.20
C MET A 164 -2.69 -15.59 -1.12
N THR A 165 -2.02 -15.64 -2.28
CA THR A 165 -2.70 -15.42 -3.56
C THR A 165 -3.78 -16.47 -3.83
N GLU A 166 -3.45 -17.75 -3.67
CA GLU A 166 -4.41 -18.84 -3.87
C GLU A 166 -5.64 -18.67 -2.96
N THR A 167 -5.43 -18.42 -1.68
CA THR A 167 -6.48 -18.17 -0.69
C THR A 167 -7.35 -16.96 -1.08
N ARG A 168 -6.75 -15.83 -1.47
CA ARG A 168 -7.51 -14.63 -1.85
C ARG A 168 -8.35 -14.87 -3.10
N LEU A 169 -7.79 -15.51 -4.12
CA LEU A 169 -8.50 -15.81 -5.37
C LEU A 169 -9.59 -16.88 -5.17
N SER A 170 -9.34 -17.91 -4.36
CA SER A 170 -10.33 -18.94 -4.06
C SER A 170 -11.54 -18.36 -3.33
N TRP A 171 -11.31 -17.45 -2.37
CA TRP A 171 -12.38 -16.73 -1.69
C TRP A 171 -13.18 -15.84 -2.64
N ARG A 172 -12.52 -15.08 -3.53
CA ARG A 172 -13.23 -14.27 -4.54
C ARG A 172 -14.08 -15.13 -5.48
N ARG A 173 -13.56 -16.27 -5.95
CA ARG A 173 -14.31 -17.24 -6.76
C ARG A 173 -15.50 -17.82 -5.99
N ALA A 174 -15.29 -18.21 -4.73
CA ALA A 174 -16.36 -18.76 -3.89
C ALA A 174 -17.48 -17.73 -3.67
N VAL A 175 -17.14 -16.48 -3.31
CA VAL A 175 -18.12 -15.40 -3.15
C VAL A 175 -18.86 -15.15 -4.47
N TRP A 176 -18.16 -15.12 -5.61
CA TRP A 176 -18.80 -14.98 -6.91
C TRP A 176 -19.78 -16.12 -7.17
N ASN A 177 -19.33 -17.37 -7.10
CA ASN A 177 -20.13 -18.55 -7.44
C ASN A 177 -21.32 -18.74 -6.49
N ASN A 178 -21.11 -18.61 -5.18
CA ASN A 178 -22.16 -18.82 -4.18
C ASN A 178 -23.31 -17.79 -4.32
N HIS A 179 -23.02 -16.61 -4.84
CA HIS A 179 -24.02 -15.55 -5.06
C HIS A 179 -24.44 -15.42 -6.53
N ALA A 180 -24.21 -16.44 -7.37
CA ALA A 180 -24.62 -16.43 -8.78
C ALA A 180 -26.14 -16.23 -8.93
N TRP A 181 -26.92 -16.94 -8.11
CA TRP A 181 -28.38 -16.86 -8.13
C TRP A 181 -28.92 -15.43 -7.92
N LEU A 182 -28.26 -14.60 -7.08
CA LEU A 182 -28.66 -13.20 -6.91
C LEU A 182 -28.48 -12.43 -8.23
N ARG A 183 -27.33 -12.59 -8.88
CA ARG A 183 -27.05 -11.93 -10.16
C ARG A 183 -28.03 -12.39 -11.24
N ASP A 184 -28.38 -13.67 -11.25
CA ASP A 184 -29.35 -14.23 -12.20
C ASP A 184 -30.74 -13.61 -11.97
N VAL A 185 -31.20 -13.53 -10.73
CA VAL A 185 -32.48 -12.88 -10.36
C VAL A 185 -32.49 -11.40 -10.78
N PHE A 186 -31.41 -10.66 -10.54
CA PHE A 186 -31.33 -9.24 -10.88
C PHE A 186 -31.04 -8.98 -12.37
N SER A 187 -30.57 -9.96 -13.15
CA SER A 187 -30.25 -9.78 -14.58
C SER A 187 -31.46 -9.39 -15.43
N GLY A 188 -32.66 -9.83 -15.03
CA GLY A 188 -33.92 -9.50 -15.68
C GLY A 188 -34.60 -8.25 -15.15
N VAL A 189 -34.05 -7.62 -14.10
CA VAL A 189 -34.62 -6.38 -13.53
C VAL A 189 -34.14 -5.20 -14.37
N PRO A 190 -35.04 -4.45 -15.03
CA PRO A 190 -34.65 -3.25 -15.77
C PRO A 190 -33.91 -2.29 -14.84
N ARG A 191 -32.80 -1.72 -15.32
CA ARG A 191 -32.14 -0.64 -14.57
C ARG A 191 -33.12 0.52 -14.44
N ALA A 192 -33.24 1.09 -13.24
CA ALA A 192 -33.95 2.34 -13.06
C ALA A 192 -33.36 3.37 -14.04
N VAL A 193 -34.23 4.01 -14.82
CA VAL A 193 -33.83 5.10 -15.71
C VAL A 193 -33.36 6.23 -14.80
N ALA A 194 -32.07 6.52 -14.85
CA ALA A 194 -31.43 7.61 -14.12
C ALA A 194 -31.71 8.95 -14.79
#